data_AF-A0A8H4IMR2-F1
#
_entry.id   AF-A0A8H4IMR2-F1
#
_cell.length_a   1.000
_cell.length_b   1.000
_cell.length_c   1.000
_cell.angle_alpha   90.00
_cell.angle_beta   90.00
_cell.angle_gamma   90.00
#
_symmetry.space_group_name_H-M   'P 1'
#
loop_
_entity.id
_entity.type
_entity.pdbx_description
1 polymer ?
#
loop_
_entity_poly.entity_id
_entity_poly.type
_entity_poly.pdbx_seq_one_letter_code
_entity_poly.pdbx_strand_id
1 'polypeptide(L)'
;MFLPGLYNRSVIPSYAYGLHYGSATLRYGGSLVFGGYDKGRVLGKYTNHTGSEIELLDIGIGVETGGSPFSSGEKTISGLLLNNTGQQTSVTVNPNPGIPGLYLPGKTCQEIAKHLPLTFDTSLQYYVWNTEDAAYQKIISSPTYLAFTFPWTGDASGATNLTIKVPFLLLNLTLDAPLADTPTPYFPCIPIDPTGGDVYRLGRAFLQAAFTGHNFIETHSWLAQAPGPGPSRNGLGVERKDLAAHATALETSAADDDDGSAWAKSWEGYWEPLAEDGTQTATPTALASARADAGDAGQSAPGALGTGAKIGIAVGAVAAVVLVAGVLVWWRRRRRAGDAVGGYASRGVAGAGADNKCPFGCPYGVHAAQCPLRQVQPPVELWTQPPMLQGREVTYELPGSGPMSPRELDAWRKSVQQRRVD
;
A
#
# COMPACT_ATOMS: atom_id res chain seq x y z
N MET A 1 -17.04 3.35 -21.24
CA MET A 1 -17.99 4.49 -21.22
C MET A 1 -18.62 4.54 -19.84
N PHE A 2 -18.13 5.41 -18.95
CA PHE A 2 -18.65 5.43 -17.57
C PHE A 2 -18.99 6.86 -17.12
N LEU A 3 -18.05 7.68 -16.63
CA LEU A 3 -18.40 9.03 -16.10
C LEU A 3 -19.04 10.02 -17.09
N PRO A 4 -18.51 10.25 -18.31
CA PRO A 4 -19.12 11.22 -19.24
C PRO A 4 -20.59 10.89 -19.56
N GLY A 5 -20.90 9.60 -19.64
CA GLY A 5 -22.26 9.13 -19.87
C GLY A 5 -23.19 9.39 -18.69
N LEU A 6 -22.70 9.22 -17.46
CA LEU A 6 -23.46 9.54 -16.24
C LEU A 6 -23.76 11.04 -16.16
N TYR A 7 -22.78 11.89 -16.45
CA TYR A 7 -22.96 13.34 -16.46
C TYR A 7 -23.92 13.80 -17.56
N ASN A 8 -23.75 13.34 -18.80
CA ASN A 8 -24.61 13.72 -19.94
C ASN A 8 -26.07 13.27 -19.77
N ARG A 9 -26.32 12.26 -18.92
CA ARG A 9 -27.67 11.78 -18.57
C ARG A 9 -28.19 12.40 -17.27
N SER A 10 -27.48 13.37 -16.70
CA SER A 10 -27.83 14.04 -15.44
C SER A 10 -28.01 13.09 -14.25
N VAL A 11 -27.31 11.94 -14.27
CA VAL A 11 -27.28 10.98 -13.14
C VAL A 11 -26.38 11.48 -12.03
N ILE A 12 -25.31 12.20 -12.39
CA ILE A 12 -24.39 12.85 -11.46
C ILE A 12 -24.36 14.36 -11.74
N PRO A 13 -24.22 15.21 -10.71
CA PRO A 13 -24.35 16.66 -10.85
C PRO A 13 -23.15 17.32 -11.53
N SER A 14 -22.00 16.64 -11.61
CA SER A 14 -20.79 17.12 -12.27
C SER A 14 -20.00 15.98 -12.91
N TYR A 15 -19.19 16.31 -13.92
CA TYR A 15 -18.20 15.39 -14.47
C TYR A 15 -16.94 15.42 -13.59
N ALA A 16 -17.06 14.84 -12.40
CA ALA A 16 -16.01 14.81 -11.38
C ALA A 16 -16.04 13.51 -10.57
N TYR A 17 -15.01 13.27 -9.77
CA TYR A 17 -15.03 12.24 -8.73
C TYR A 17 -14.21 12.66 -7.50
N GLY A 18 -14.54 12.05 -6.36
CA GLY A 18 -13.71 12.00 -5.16
C GLY A 18 -13.42 10.56 -4.77
N LEU A 19 -12.18 10.29 -4.37
CA LEU A 19 -11.66 8.96 -4.07
C LEU A 19 -10.81 8.96 -2.80
N HIS A 20 -11.10 8.00 -1.92
CA HIS A 20 -10.19 7.51 -0.88
C HIS A 20 -10.15 5.99 -0.96
N TYR A 21 -8.95 5.40 -1.00
CA TYR A 21 -8.82 3.96 -1.31
C TYR A 21 -9.20 3.04 -0.13
N GLY A 22 -9.16 3.55 1.11
CA GLY A 22 -9.29 2.72 2.31
C GLY A 22 -8.05 1.86 2.54
N SER A 23 -8.16 0.81 3.37
CA SER A 23 -7.07 -0.14 3.63
C SER A 23 -7.60 -1.56 3.82
N ALA A 24 -7.10 -2.49 3.01
CA ALA A 24 -7.44 -3.91 3.15
C ALA A 24 -6.96 -4.49 4.48
N THR A 25 -5.73 -4.16 4.89
CA THR A 25 -5.11 -4.60 6.16
C THR A 25 -5.97 -4.22 7.37
N LEU A 26 -6.58 -3.03 7.34
CA LEU A 26 -7.42 -2.54 8.43
C LEU A 26 -8.91 -2.82 8.22
N ARG A 27 -9.29 -3.53 7.15
CA ARG A 27 -10.66 -3.66 6.63
C ARG A 27 -11.42 -2.33 6.66
N TYR A 28 -10.73 -1.30 6.23
CA TYR A 28 -11.26 0.05 6.11
C TYR A 28 -11.71 0.25 4.68
N GLY A 29 -13.03 0.37 4.46
CA GLY A 29 -13.59 0.51 3.13
C GLY A 29 -13.17 1.82 2.45
N GLY A 30 -12.86 1.74 1.16
CA GLY A 30 -12.67 2.90 0.31
C GLY A 30 -13.99 3.63 0.03
N SER A 31 -13.89 4.87 -0.43
CA SER A 31 -15.00 5.72 -0.83
C SER A 31 -14.73 6.29 -2.21
N LEU A 32 -15.58 5.98 -3.18
CA LEU A 32 -15.57 6.55 -4.52
C LEU A 32 -16.95 7.15 -4.79
N VAL A 33 -16.98 8.46 -5.04
CA VAL A 33 -18.21 9.19 -5.31
C VAL A 33 -18.06 9.88 -6.67
N PHE A 34 -19.01 9.65 -7.56
CA PHE A 34 -19.06 10.31 -8.87
C PHE A 34 -19.95 11.55 -8.80
N GLY A 35 -19.48 12.65 -9.38
CA GLY A 35 -20.10 13.97 -9.30
C GLY A 35 -20.01 14.64 -7.93
N GLY A 36 -19.20 14.09 -7.03
CA GLY A 36 -19.13 14.53 -5.64
C GLY A 36 -17.97 13.88 -4.91
N TYR A 37 -17.98 13.96 -3.59
CA TYR A 37 -16.98 13.34 -2.71
C TYR A 37 -17.60 13.04 -1.34
N ASP A 38 -16.87 12.29 -0.52
CA ASP A 38 -17.22 12.06 0.88
C ASP A 38 -16.36 12.99 1.76
N LYS A 39 -16.98 14.03 2.32
CA LYS A 39 -16.30 15.05 3.14
C LYS A 39 -15.66 14.43 4.39
N GLY A 40 -16.22 13.33 4.89
CA GLY A 40 -15.64 12.58 5.99
C GLY A 40 -14.32 11.86 5.64
N ARG A 41 -13.86 11.95 4.37
CA ARG A 41 -12.57 11.45 3.90
C ARG A 41 -11.56 12.55 3.58
N VAL A 42 -11.93 13.82 3.71
CA VAL A 42 -11.09 14.98 3.42
C VAL A 42 -10.81 15.70 4.73
N LEU A 43 -9.60 15.55 5.26
CA LEU A 43 -9.23 16.10 6.56
C LEU A 43 -8.35 17.35 6.38
N GLY A 44 -8.72 18.43 7.07
CA GLY A 44 -7.94 19.65 7.16
C GLY A 44 -7.76 20.35 5.81
N LYS A 45 -6.54 20.79 5.55
CA LYS A 45 -6.14 21.48 4.32
C LYS A 45 -6.00 20.51 3.15
N TYR A 46 -6.20 21.02 1.94
CA TYR A 46 -5.97 20.30 0.70
C TYR A 46 -5.22 21.20 -0.29
N THR A 47 -4.44 20.58 -1.15
CA THR A 47 -3.76 21.26 -2.24
C THR A 47 -4.56 21.16 -3.54
N ASN A 48 -4.45 22.21 -4.35
CA ASN A 48 -5.06 22.35 -5.66
C ASN A 48 -3.98 22.20 -6.73
N HIS A 49 -4.27 21.46 -7.80
CA HIS A 49 -3.37 21.35 -8.94
C HIS A 49 -4.14 21.14 -10.24
N THR A 50 -3.55 21.56 -11.35
CA THR A 50 -4.10 21.34 -12.70
C THR A 50 -3.68 19.97 -13.21
N GLY A 51 -4.60 19.26 -13.86
CA GLY A 51 -4.33 17.94 -14.43
C GLY A 51 -4.12 16.89 -13.34
N SER A 52 -3.28 15.89 -13.62
CA SER A 52 -3.09 14.72 -12.74
C SER A 52 -1.73 14.70 -12.04
N GLU A 53 -0.92 15.71 -12.23
CA GLU A 53 0.46 15.77 -11.76
C GLU A 53 0.63 16.90 -10.75
N ILE A 54 1.42 16.66 -9.72
CA ILE A 54 1.69 17.61 -8.65
C ILE A 54 3.16 17.56 -8.26
N GLU A 55 3.73 18.68 -7.83
CA GLU A 55 5.08 18.73 -7.28
C GLU A 55 5.09 18.14 -5.87
N LEU A 56 5.98 17.17 -5.64
CA LEU A 56 6.35 16.66 -4.32
C LEU A 56 7.62 17.37 -3.89
N LEU A 57 7.55 18.10 -2.76
CA LEU A 57 8.62 18.95 -2.25
C LEU A 57 9.61 18.19 -1.36
N ASP A 58 9.12 17.24 -0.58
CA ASP A 58 9.96 16.44 0.32
C ASP A 58 9.27 15.12 0.70
N ILE A 59 10.10 14.17 1.15
CA ILE A 59 9.67 12.98 1.89
C ILE A 59 10.39 12.98 3.23
N GLY A 60 9.67 12.64 4.28
CA GLY A 60 10.22 12.53 5.63
C GLY A 60 9.70 11.32 6.38
N ILE A 61 10.19 11.14 7.59
CA ILE A 61 9.71 10.17 8.59
C ILE A 61 9.32 10.95 9.83
N GLY A 62 8.22 10.57 10.47
CA GLY A 62 7.73 11.23 11.67
C GLY A 62 7.11 10.29 12.68
N VAL A 63 6.99 10.79 13.91
CA VAL A 63 6.24 10.20 15.03
C VAL A 63 5.17 11.21 15.43
N GLU A 64 3.90 10.80 15.39
CA GLU A 64 2.79 11.69 15.73
C GLU A 64 2.71 11.97 17.23
N THR A 65 2.76 10.90 18.03
CA THR A 65 2.67 10.95 19.49
C THR A 65 3.54 9.86 20.12
N GLY A 66 4.05 10.14 21.33
CA GLY A 66 4.91 9.23 22.08
C GLY A 66 6.40 9.29 21.68
N GLY A 67 7.16 8.29 22.13
CA GLY A 67 8.59 8.16 21.87
C GLY A 67 8.93 7.64 20.46
N SER A 68 10.19 7.82 20.06
CA SER A 68 10.68 7.38 18.75
C SER A 68 11.11 5.91 18.74
N PRO A 69 10.68 5.10 17.76
CA PRO A 69 11.22 3.75 17.55
C PRO A 69 12.51 3.73 16.73
N PHE A 70 12.96 4.87 16.18
CA PHE A 70 14.09 4.92 15.27
C PHE A 70 15.41 4.91 16.04
N SER A 71 16.45 4.31 15.45
CA SER A 71 17.77 4.17 16.09
C SER A 71 18.45 5.51 16.42
N SER A 72 18.11 6.58 15.71
CA SER A 72 18.57 7.94 15.99
C SER A 72 17.93 8.57 17.23
N GLY A 73 16.79 8.03 17.70
CA GLY A 73 15.95 8.66 18.72
C GLY A 73 15.15 9.87 18.22
N GLU A 74 15.39 10.34 17.00
CA GLU A 74 14.71 11.49 16.41
C GLU A 74 13.23 11.19 16.17
N LYS A 75 12.36 12.16 16.45
CA LYS A 75 10.93 12.06 16.16
C LYS A 75 10.59 12.50 14.74
N THR A 76 11.46 13.28 14.11
CA THR A 76 11.27 13.81 12.75
C THR A 76 12.57 13.73 11.96
N ILE A 77 12.48 13.23 10.74
CA ILE A 77 13.59 13.16 9.78
C ILE A 77 13.07 13.69 8.45
N SER A 78 13.67 14.74 7.91
CA SER A 78 13.27 15.40 6.66
C SER A 78 14.37 15.31 5.60
N GLY A 79 14.08 15.71 4.36
CA GLY A 79 15.07 15.75 3.29
C GLY A 79 15.39 14.39 2.68
N LEU A 80 14.47 13.43 2.76
CA LEU A 80 14.67 12.08 2.24
C LEU A 80 14.34 11.97 0.75
N LEU A 81 13.75 13.01 0.15
CA LEU A 81 13.51 13.07 -1.29
C LEU A 81 14.79 13.49 -2.02
N LEU A 82 15.45 12.50 -2.61
CA LEU A 82 16.69 12.65 -3.36
C LEU A 82 16.50 12.33 -4.83
N ASN A 83 17.15 13.08 -5.72
CA ASN A 83 17.27 12.71 -7.13
C ASN A 83 18.17 11.47 -7.30
N ASN A 84 18.28 10.93 -8.52
CA ASN A 84 19.10 9.74 -8.78
C ASN A 84 20.61 9.94 -8.57
N THR A 85 21.10 11.19 -8.43
CA THR A 85 22.50 11.48 -8.05
C THR A 85 22.70 11.59 -6.53
N GLY A 86 21.63 11.54 -5.74
CA GLY A 86 21.67 11.59 -4.27
C GLY A 86 21.59 13.01 -3.69
N GLN A 87 21.17 14.01 -4.47
CA GLN A 87 20.96 15.37 -4.00
C GLN A 87 19.49 15.60 -3.67
N GLN A 88 19.21 16.35 -2.60
CA GLN A 88 17.84 16.73 -2.24
C GLN A 88 17.18 17.50 -3.38
N THR A 89 15.91 17.21 -3.64
CA THR A 89 15.20 17.71 -4.81
C THR A 89 13.69 17.78 -4.57
N SER A 90 12.96 18.48 -5.44
CA SER A 90 11.53 18.26 -5.64
C SER A 90 11.30 17.49 -6.94
N VAL A 91 10.21 16.72 -7.02
CA VAL A 91 9.89 15.95 -8.22
C VAL A 91 8.42 16.03 -8.56
N THR A 92 8.08 15.95 -9.85
CA THR A 92 6.70 15.78 -10.29
C THR A 92 6.23 14.35 -10.01
N VAL A 93 5.08 14.22 -9.37
CA VAL A 93 4.43 12.93 -9.08
C VAL A 93 3.00 12.89 -9.61
N ASN A 94 2.54 11.70 -10.00
CA ASN A 94 1.14 11.41 -10.32
C ASN A 94 0.52 10.50 -9.24
N PRO A 95 -0.48 10.98 -8.47
CA PRO A 95 -1.33 10.12 -7.65
C PRO A 95 -2.13 9.15 -8.54
N ASN A 96 -1.84 7.85 -8.44
CA ASN A 96 -2.31 6.86 -9.41
C ASN A 96 -2.95 5.63 -8.74
N PRO A 97 -4.29 5.49 -8.75
CA PRO A 97 -4.96 4.34 -8.15
C PRO A 97 -4.70 3.00 -8.86
N GLY A 98 -4.20 3.02 -10.10
CA GLY A 98 -3.97 1.84 -10.92
C GLY A 98 -2.79 0.98 -10.46
N ILE A 99 -1.83 1.55 -9.73
CA ILE A 99 -0.57 0.88 -9.38
C ILE A 99 -0.44 0.67 -7.86
N PRO A 100 0.28 -0.37 -7.39
CA PRO A 100 0.28 -0.74 -5.97
C PRO A 100 1.17 0.13 -5.08
N GLY A 101 2.36 0.49 -5.55
CA GLY A 101 3.43 1.04 -4.69
C GLY A 101 3.73 2.52 -4.88
N LEU A 102 4.82 2.95 -4.25
CA LEU A 102 5.44 4.25 -4.35
C LEU A 102 6.57 4.15 -5.38
N TYR A 103 6.39 4.73 -6.56
CA TYR A 103 7.37 4.69 -7.63
C TYR A 103 8.20 5.97 -7.58
N LEU A 104 9.38 5.87 -6.97
CA LEU A 104 10.20 7.01 -6.53
C LEU A 104 11.65 6.88 -7.05
N PRO A 105 12.46 7.95 -6.99
CA PRO A 105 13.88 7.86 -7.34
C PRO A 105 14.58 6.76 -6.54
N GLY A 106 15.51 6.05 -7.17
CA GLY A 106 16.20 4.93 -6.50
C GLY A 106 16.94 5.36 -5.24
N LYS A 107 17.54 6.56 -5.25
CA LYS A 107 18.22 7.15 -4.08
C LYS A 107 17.27 7.54 -2.96
N THR A 108 16.05 7.95 -3.29
CA THR A 108 15.00 8.22 -2.28
C THR A 108 14.64 6.94 -1.53
N CYS A 109 14.37 5.83 -2.24
CA CYS A 109 14.06 4.55 -1.57
C CYS A 109 15.23 4.06 -0.71
N GLN A 110 16.47 4.21 -1.18
CA GLN A 110 17.67 3.86 -0.40
C GLN A 110 17.80 4.73 0.86
N GLU A 111 17.53 6.02 0.77
CA GLU A 111 17.64 6.94 1.91
C GLU A 111 16.62 6.61 2.98
N ILE A 112 15.35 6.39 2.59
CA ILE A 112 14.29 5.96 3.52
C ILE A 112 14.67 4.63 4.21
N ALA A 113 15.22 3.68 3.44
CA ALA A 113 15.59 2.37 3.97
C ALA A 113 16.71 2.40 5.02
N LYS A 114 17.55 3.46 5.07
CA LYS A 114 18.58 3.59 6.12
C LYS A 114 17.98 3.79 7.53
N HIS A 115 16.74 4.26 7.60
CA HIS A 115 16.07 4.58 8.86
C HIS A 115 15.11 3.47 9.33
N LEU A 116 14.97 2.41 8.54
CA LEU A 116 14.01 1.34 8.76
C LEU A 116 14.73 -0.02 8.73
N PRO A 117 14.25 -1.05 9.44
CA PRO A 117 14.77 -2.41 9.34
C PRO A 117 14.37 -3.06 7.99
N LEU A 118 14.96 -2.56 6.90
CA LEU A 118 14.69 -2.98 5.53
C LEU A 118 15.95 -3.54 4.87
N THR A 119 15.77 -4.58 4.07
CA THR A 119 16.81 -5.11 3.17
C THR A 119 16.27 -5.18 1.75
N PHE A 120 17.05 -4.71 0.77
CA PHE A 120 16.66 -4.86 -0.63
C PHE A 120 16.94 -6.28 -1.11
N ASP A 121 15.88 -7.02 -1.43
CA ASP A 121 15.99 -8.35 -2.01
C ASP A 121 16.16 -8.24 -3.52
N THR A 122 17.31 -8.67 -4.03
CA THR A 122 17.65 -8.58 -5.45
C THR A 122 16.94 -9.60 -6.33
N SER A 123 16.38 -10.68 -5.75
CA SER A 123 15.56 -11.64 -6.50
C SER A 123 14.15 -11.08 -6.69
N LEU A 124 13.56 -10.56 -5.62
CA LEU A 124 12.22 -10.01 -5.62
C LEU A 124 12.15 -8.60 -6.23
N GLN A 125 13.26 -7.85 -6.21
CA GLN A 125 13.33 -6.43 -6.56
C GLN A 125 12.47 -5.55 -5.64
N TYR A 126 12.34 -5.92 -4.36
CA TYR A 126 11.59 -5.20 -3.33
C TYR A 126 12.44 -4.96 -2.08
N TYR A 127 12.10 -3.91 -1.32
CA TYR A 127 12.56 -3.76 0.05
C TYR A 127 11.71 -4.63 0.97
N VAL A 128 12.34 -5.60 1.62
CA VAL A 128 11.70 -6.57 2.52
C VAL A 128 11.95 -6.15 3.96
N TRP A 129 10.93 -6.27 4.81
CA TRP A 129 11.05 -6.00 6.24
C TRP A 129 11.83 -7.10 6.94
N ASN A 130 12.84 -6.72 7.74
CA ASN A 130 13.45 -7.63 8.69
C ASN A 130 12.53 -7.79 9.91
N THR A 131 11.67 -8.80 9.87
CA THR A 131 10.66 -9.03 10.93
C THR A 131 11.25 -9.50 12.26
N GLU A 132 12.51 -9.92 12.28
CA GLU A 132 13.24 -10.31 13.50
C GLU A 132 13.84 -9.11 14.24
N ASP A 133 13.91 -7.94 13.59
CA ASP A 133 14.41 -6.72 14.21
C ASP A 133 13.41 -6.20 15.27
N ALA A 134 13.91 -5.89 16.47
CA ALA A 134 13.08 -5.39 17.57
C ALA A 134 12.40 -4.05 17.24
N ALA A 135 12.97 -3.24 16.33
CA ALA A 135 12.37 -1.99 15.87
C ALA A 135 11.19 -2.22 14.92
N TYR A 136 11.13 -3.34 14.19
CA TYR A 136 10.10 -3.59 13.19
C TYR A 136 8.69 -3.50 13.80
N GLN A 137 8.43 -4.26 14.87
CA GLN A 137 7.12 -4.24 15.52
C GLN A 137 6.80 -2.86 16.09
N LYS A 138 7.78 -2.18 16.69
CA LYS A 138 7.58 -0.83 17.24
C LYS A 138 7.17 0.16 16.15
N ILE A 139 7.85 0.15 15.00
CA ILE A 139 7.55 1.05 13.87
C ILE A 139 6.13 0.82 13.35
N ILE A 140 5.76 -0.43 13.03
CA ILE A 140 4.46 -0.70 12.39
C ILE A 140 3.25 -0.61 13.34
N SER A 141 3.47 -0.58 14.65
CA SER A 141 2.39 -0.55 15.64
C SER A 141 2.27 0.76 16.41
N SER A 142 3.25 1.65 16.31
CA SER A 142 3.21 2.97 16.93
C SER A 142 2.75 4.05 15.94
N PRO A 143 2.47 5.29 16.41
CA PRO A 143 2.04 6.42 15.57
C PRO A 143 3.12 6.97 14.64
N THR A 144 3.93 6.11 14.02
CA THR A 144 4.96 6.52 13.07
C THR A 144 4.46 6.48 11.64
N TYR A 145 4.97 7.40 10.82
CA TYR A 145 4.51 7.60 9.46
C TYR A 145 5.64 8.01 8.52
N LEU A 146 5.40 7.74 7.23
CA LEU A 146 6.11 8.34 6.12
C LEU A 146 5.38 9.63 5.71
N ALA A 147 6.09 10.76 5.67
CA ALA A 147 5.57 12.07 5.36
C ALA A 147 5.81 12.43 3.90
N PHE A 148 4.81 13.00 3.22
CA PHE A 148 4.89 13.52 1.86
C PHE A 148 4.48 14.98 1.86
N THR A 149 5.38 15.87 1.46
CA THR A 149 5.16 17.31 1.54
C THR A 149 4.85 17.88 0.16
N PHE A 150 3.70 18.55 0.05
CA PHE A 150 3.19 19.17 -1.17
C PHE A 150 3.06 20.69 -0.99
N PRO A 151 3.10 21.47 -2.08
CA PRO A 151 2.80 22.89 -2.00
C PRO A 151 1.36 23.09 -1.58
N TRP A 152 1.11 24.08 -0.72
CA TRP A 152 -0.22 24.55 -0.36
C TRP A 152 -0.26 26.06 -0.46
N THR A 153 -1.18 26.56 -1.26
CA THR A 153 -1.50 27.99 -1.30
C THR A 153 -2.90 28.12 -0.71
N GLY A 154 -2.96 28.56 0.54
CA GLY A 154 -4.20 28.98 1.16
C GLY A 154 -4.77 30.25 0.53
N ASP A 155 -5.77 30.83 1.19
CA ASP A 155 -6.35 32.15 0.90
C ASP A 155 -5.45 33.31 1.40
N ALA A 156 -4.50 33.04 2.29
CA ALA A 156 -3.50 34.00 2.76
C ALA A 156 -2.24 34.03 1.88
N SER A 157 -1.72 35.23 1.64
CA SER A 157 -0.52 35.49 0.83
C SER A 157 0.75 34.91 1.48
N GLY A 158 1.08 33.66 1.16
CA GLY A 158 2.33 32.99 1.51
C GLY A 158 2.32 31.53 1.10
N ALA A 159 3.37 31.06 0.40
CA ALA A 159 3.51 29.64 0.10
C ALA A 159 3.74 28.88 1.41
N THR A 160 2.86 27.92 1.70
CA THR A 160 2.94 27.02 2.85
C THR A 160 2.89 25.58 2.34
N ASN A 161 3.01 24.60 3.22
CA ASN A 161 3.10 23.20 2.83
C ASN A 161 1.93 22.39 3.41
N LEU A 162 1.46 21.42 2.63
CA LEU A 162 0.58 20.36 3.08
C LEU A 162 1.41 19.09 3.25
N THR A 163 1.39 18.48 4.42
CA THR A 163 2.04 17.18 4.65
C THR A 163 0.98 16.09 4.76
N ILE A 164 1.07 15.09 3.88
CA ILE A 164 0.28 13.85 3.97
C ILE A 164 1.13 12.81 4.70
N LYS A 165 0.58 12.31 5.80
CA LYS A 165 1.18 11.31 6.69
C LYS A 165 0.58 9.94 6.36
N VAL A 166 1.45 8.99 5.98
CA VAL A 166 1.08 7.58 5.72
C VAL A 166 1.65 6.72 6.83
N PRO A 167 0.83 6.20 7.78
CA PRO A 167 1.33 5.36 8.86
C PRO A 167 2.10 4.15 8.35
N PHE A 168 3.22 3.79 9.00
CA PHE A 168 4.00 2.62 8.58
C PHE A 168 3.22 1.31 8.68
N LEU A 169 2.20 1.27 9.54
CA LEU A 169 1.20 0.21 9.57
C LEU A 169 0.59 -0.07 8.19
N LEU A 170 0.30 0.96 7.39
CA LEU A 170 -0.25 0.84 6.04
C LEU A 170 0.80 0.46 4.99
N LEU A 171 2.08 0.61 5.32
CA LEU A 171 3.25 0.34 4.46
C LEU A 171 3.93 -1.00 4.79
N ASN A 172 3.34 -1.78 5.70
CA ASN A 172 3.72 -3.16 5.99
C ASN A 172 2.86 -4.12 5.14
N LEU A 173 3.04 -4.07 3.82
CA LEU A 173 2.29 -4.89 2.87
C LEU A 173 2.91 -6.28 2.76
N THR A 174 2.21 -7.24 2.16
CA THR A 174 2.69 -8.62 2.01
C THR A 174 2.72 -9.01 0.53
N LEU A 175 3.90 -9.45 0.06
CA LEU A 175 4.04 -10.16 -1.21
C LEU A 175 3.54 -11.59 -1.01
N ASP A 176 2.77 -12.09 -1.96
CA ASP A 176 2.23 -13.45 -1.96
C ASP A 176 2.43 -14.06 -3.36
N ALA A 177 2.08 -15.34 -3.52
CA ALA A 177 2.18 -16.04 -4.79
C ALA A 177 1.41 -15.30 -5.90
N PRO A 178 1.96 -15.19 -7.13
CA PRO A 178 3.19 -15.80 -7.62
C PRO A 178 4.45 -14.92 -7.47
N LEU A 179 4.37 -13.79 -6.77
CA LEU A 179 5.51 -12.87 -6.64
C LEU A 179 6.53 -13.36 -5.60
N ALA A 180 6.06 -14.03 -4.55
CA ALA A 180 6.89 -14.68 -3.55
C ALA A 180 6.29 -16.05 -3.22
N ASP A 181 7.15 -17.07 -3.07
CA ASP A 181 6.72 -18.43 -2.70
C ASP A 181 6.23 -18.50 -1.24
N THR A 182 6.65 -17.54 -0.42
CA THR A 182 6.25 -17.41 0.97
C THR A 182 5.73 -16.00 1.23
N PRO A 183 4.64 -15.82 1.99
CA PRO A 183 4.13 -14.50 2.36
C PRO A 183 5.24 -13.65 2.98
N THR A 184 5.66 -12.61 2.26
CA THR A 184 6.86 -11.83 2.59
C THR A 184 6.48 -10.37 2.84
N PRO A 185 6.58 -9.87 4.08
CA PRO A 185 6.32 -8.47 4.39
C PRO A 185 7.32 -7.54 3.68
N TYR A 186 6.82 -6.57 2.93
CA TYR A 186 7.64 -5.64 2.16
C TYR A 186 7.21 -4.19 2.36
N PHE A 187 8.16 -3.28 2.13
CA PHE A 187 7.94 -1.85 2.07
C PHE A 187 7.75 -1.42 0.61
N PRO A 188 6.64 -0.76 0.24
CA PRO A 188 6.25 -0.60 -1.16
C PRO A 188 6.96 0.56 -1.88
N CYS A 189 8.25 0.80 -1.63
CA CYS A 189 9.07 1.74 -2.41
C CYS A 189 9.73 1.01 -3.59
N ILE A 190 9.35 1.38 -4.80
CA ILE A 190 9.79 0.77 -6.05
C ILE A 190 10.68 1.79 -6.77
N PRO A 191 11.99 1.53 -6.91
CA PRO A 191 12.90 2.47 -7.55
C PRO A 191 12.63 2.52 -9.06
N ILE A 192 12.43 3.73 -9.59
CA ILE A 192 12.32 3.96 -11.04
C ILE A 192 13.17 5.13 -11.51
N ASP A 193 13.45 5.16 -12.81
CA ASP A 193 14.01 6.30 -13.53
C ASP A 193 13.08 6.61 -14.72
N PRO A 194 12.12 7.54 -14.54
CA PRO A 194 11.14 7.85 -15.58
C PRO A 194 11.84 8.31 -16.88
N THR A 195 11.39 7.82 -18.02
CA THR A 195 11.91 8.23 -19.35
C THR A 195 10.76 8.61 -20.27
N GLY A 196 11.05 9.36 -21.33
CA GLY A 196 10.04 9.65 -22.37
C GLY A 196 8.85 10.50 -21.91
N GLY A 197 9.04 11.37 -20.90
CA GLY A 197 7.97 12.23 -20.37
C GLY A 197 7.11 11.57 -19.29
N ASP A 198 7.46 10.36 -18.84
CA ASP A 198 6.86 9.75 -17.66
C ASP A 198 7.28 10.48 -16.37
N VAL A 199 6.47 10.34 -15.32
CA VAL A 199 6.70 10.95 -14.00
C VAL A 199 6.73 9.91 -12.90
N TYR A 200 7.23 10.29 -11.72
CA TYR A 200 7.12 9.46 -10.53
C TYR A 200 5.65 9.28 -10.14
N ARG A 201 5.32 8.23 -9.39
CA ARG A 201 3.91 7.89 -9.13
C ARG A 201 3.66 7.47 -7.69
N LEU A 202 2.58 7.96 -7.12
CA LEU A 202 2.12 7.61 -5.79
C LEU A 202 0.90 6.70 -5.91
N GLY A 203 1.14 5.39 -5.77
CA GLY A 203 0.12 4.36 -5.96
C GLY A 203 -0.82 4.17 -4.79
N ARG A 204 -1.49 3.01 -4.77
CA ARG A 204 -2.42 2.61 -3.70
C ARG A 204 -1.79 2.70 -2.32
N ALA A 205 -0.52 2.32 -2.15
CA ALA A 205 0.20 2.43 -0.87
C ALA A 205 0.06 3.83 -0.22
N PHE A 206 0.18 4.90 -1.02
CA PHE A 206 -0.04 6.28 -0.58
C PHE A 206 -1.53 6.62 -0.46
N LEU A 207 -2.35 6.23 -1.46
CA LEU A 207 -3.78 6.54 -1.52
C LEU A 207 -4.62 5.87 -0.42
N GLN A 208 -4.07 4.93 0.34
CA GLN A 208 -4.70 4.44 1.58
C GLN A 208 -4.86 5.55 2.63
N ALA A 209 -3.97 6.54 2.64
CA ALA A 209 -3.96 7.66 3.60
C ALA A 209 -4.18 9.03 2.95
N ALA A 210 -4.43 9.09 1.63
CA ALA A 210 -4.69 10.32 0.91
C ALA A 210 -6.07 10.29 0.25
N PHE A 211 -6.75 11.43 0.27
CA PHE A 211 -7.91 11.69 -0.58
C PHE A 211 -7.44 12.35 -1.87
N THR A 212 -8.01 11.91 -3.00
CA THR A 212 -7.83 12.57 -4.29
C THR A 212 -9.18 12.81 -4.95
N GLY A 213 -9.35 13.95 -5.58
CA GLY A 213 -10.52 14.26 -6.39
C GLY A 213 -10.12 14.96 -7.68
N HIS A 214 -10.95 14.84 -8.70
CA HIS A 214 -10.72 15.49 -9.99
C HIS A 214 -12.04 15.97 -10.60
N ASN A 215 -12.05 17.22 -11.05
CA ASN A 215 -13.08 17.80 -11.88
C ASN A 215 -12.56 17.89 -13.32
N PHE A 216 -13.14 17.10 -14.22
CA PHE A 216 -12.70 17.02 -15.61
C PHE A 216 -13.07 18.26 -16.43
N ILE A 217 -14.08 19.02 -16.02
CA ILE A 217 -14.50 20.25 -16.72
C ILE A 217 -13.47 21.36 -16.51
N GLU A 218 -13.05 21.54 -15.26
CA GLU A 218 -12.04 22.55 -14.89
C GLU A 218 -10.60 22.05 -15.05
N THR A 219 -10.41 20.77 -15.37
CA THR A 219 -9.10 20.09 -15.31
C THR A 219 -8.40 20.31 -13.96
N HIS A 220 -9.20 20.30 -12.89
CA HIS A 220 -8.79 20.72 -11.56
C HIS A 220 -8.82 19.54 -10.60
N SER A 221 -7.74 19.37 -9.83
CA SER A 221 -7.56 18.25 -8.92
C SER A 221 -7.32 18.72 -7.50
N TRP A 222 -7.75 17.88 -6.57
CA TRP A 222 -7.54 18.05 -5.14
C TRP A 222 -6.77 16.88 -4.57
N LEU A 223 -5.87 17.16 -3.63
CA LEU A 223 -5.16 16.17 -2.85
C LEU A 223 -5.18 16.61 -1.38
N ALA A 224 -5.56 15.69 -0.48
CA ALA A 224 -5.70 15.97 0.95
C ALA A 224 -5.30 14.77 1.81
N GLN A 225 -5.05 15.02 3.10
CA GLN A 225 -4.94 13.95 4.09
C GLN A 225 -6.29 13.23 4.22
N ALA A 226 -6.28 11.90 4.17
CA ALA A 226 -7.44 11.09 4.58
C ALA A 226 -7.33 10.70 6.06
N PRO A 227 -8.45 10.55 6.78
CA PRO A 227 -8.44 10.11 8.16
C PRO A 227 -8.12 8.62 8.28
N GLY A 228 -7.73 8.21 9.48
CA GLY A 228 -7.75 6.81 9.89
C GLY A 228 -9.16 6.22 9.88
N PRO A 229 -9.30 4.91 10.15
CA PRO A 229 -10.59 4.23 9.99
C PRO A 229 -11.67 4.72 10.96
N GLY A 230 -11.29 5.27 12.12
CA GLY A 230 -12.21 5.56 13.21
C GLY A 230 -12.85 4.29 13.81
N PRO A 231 -13.69 4.45 14.85
CA PRO A 231 -14.29 3.32 15.57
C PRO A 231 -15.25 2.49 14.70
N SER A 232 -15.92 3.12 13.74
CA SER A 232 -16.88 2.47 12.82
C SER A 232 -16.30 2.12 11.45
N ARG A 233 -14.98 2.25 11.24
CA ARG A 233 -14.31 1.99 9.95
C ARG A 233 -14.89 2.79 8.78
N ASN A 234 -15.36 4.00 9.05
CA ASN A 234 -15.98 4.91 8.09
C ASN A 234 -15.28 6.27 8.02
N GLY A 235 -14.04 6.38 8.53
CA GLY A 235 -13.34 7.66 8.60
C GLY A 235 -13.94 8.55 9.67
N LEU A 236 -14.15 9.82 9.33
CA LEU A 236 -14.83 10.79 10.21
C LEU A 236 -16.37 10.73 10.10
N GLY A 237 -16.91 9.69 9.46
CA GLY A 237 -18.31 9.55 9.12
C GLY A 237 -18.53 9.59 7.60
N VAL A 238 -19.73 9.26 7.15
CA VAL A 238 -20.10 9.35 5.73
C VAL A 238 -20.91 10.62 5.52
N GLU A 239 -20.32 11.61 4.84
CA GLU A 239 -20.96 12.87 4.51
C GLU A 239 -20.75 13.15 3.02
N ARG A 240 -21.66 12.63 2.18
CA ARG A 240 -21.58 12.82 0.73
C ARG A 240 -21.93 14.26 0.37
N LYS A 241 -21.07 14.89 -0.41
CA LYS A 241 -21.23 16.24 -0.95
C LYS A 241 -21.23 16.17 -2.47
N ASP A 242 -22.25 16.76 -3.07
CA ASP A 242 -22.27 16.99 -4.50
C ASP A 242 -21.28 18.09 -4.87
N LEU A 243 -20.59 17.92 -5.99
CA LEU A 243 -19.75 18.94 -6.59
C LEU A 243 -20.51 19.64 -7.70
N ALA A 244 -20.48 20.98 -7.69
CA ALA A 244 -20.92 21.76 -8.83
C ALA A 244 -20.04 21.50 -10.06
N ALA A 245 -20.59 21.64 -11.26
CA ALA A 245 -19.89 21.37 -12.52
C ALA A 245 -18.53 22.10 -12.65
N HIS A 246 -18.47 23.33 -12.15
CA HIS A 246 -17.28 24.20 -12.20
C HIS A 246 -16.62 24.37 -10.82
N ALA A 247 -16.80 23.41 -9.91
CA ALA A 247 -16.19 23.48 -8.59
C ALA A 247 -14.66 23.42 -8.68
N THR A 248 -14.00 24.36 -7.99
CA THR A 248 -12.54 24.45 -7.80
C THR A 248 -12.12 24.35 -6.33
N ALA A 249 -13.10 24.23 -5.41
CA ALA A 249 -12.89 24.13 -3.98
C ALA A 249 -13.72 22.98 -3.36
N LEU A 250 -13.23 22.47 -2.23
CA LEU A 250 -13.89 21.47 -1.40
C LEU A 250 -14.22 22.05 -0.01
N GLU A 251 -15.35 21.64 0.55
CA GLU A 251 -15.53 21.63 2.01
C GLU A 251 -14.75 20.46 2.62
N THR A 252 -14.05 20.68 3.73
CA THR A 252 -13.31 19.63 4.44
C THR A 252 -13.83 19.41 5.85
N SER A 253 -13.51 18.24 6.40
CA SER A 253 -13.70 17.94 7.81
C SER A 253 -12.52 18.52 8.61
N ALA A 254 -12.81 19.11 9.78
CA ALA A 254 -11.80 19.69 10.66
C ALA A 254 -10.85 20.67 9.92
N ALA A 255 -11.43 21.67 9.24
CA ALA A 255 -10.69 22.64 8.42
C ALA A 255 -9.57 23.37 9.20
N ASP A 256 -9.74 23.50 10.52
CA ASP A 256 -8.78 24.14 11.43
C ASP A 256 -7.85 23.14 12.16
N ASP A 257 -7.70 21.90 11.67
CA ASP A 257 -6.81 20.86 12.26
C ASP A 257 -5.32 21.12 11.97
N ASP A 258 -4.84 22.31 12.32
CA ASP A 258 -3.45 22.74 12.08
C ASP A 258 -2.43 21.95 12.89
N ASP A 259 -2.84 21.37 14.02
CA ASP A 259 -2.00 20.57 14.91
C ASP A 259 -2.05 19.06 14.60
N GLY A 260 -2.92 18.62 13.68
CA GLY A 260 -3.11 17.21 13.33
C GLY A 260 -3.86 16.39 14.38
N SER A 261 -4.45 17.02 15.40
CA SER A 261 -5.15 16.34 16.49
C SER A 261 -6.35 15.52 16.02
N ALA A 262 -7.11 16.01 15.03
CA ALA A 262 -8.24 15.28 14.46
C ALA A 262 -7.76 14.06 13.66
N TRP A 263 -6.65 14.19 12.93
CA TRP A 263 -6.03 13.05 12.26
C TRP A 263 -5.58 12.01 13.27
N ALA A 264 -4.80 12.38 14.29
CA ALA A 264 -4.32 11.46 15.32
C ALA A 264 -5.48 10.73 16.02
N LYS A 265 -6.55 11.46 16.36
CA LYS A 265 -7.77 10.90 16.97
C LYS A 265 -8.46 9.87 16.08
N SER A 266 -8.49 10.08 14.76
CA SER A 266 -9.11 9.14 13.81
C SER A 266 -8.40 7.76 13.74
N TRP A 267 -7.18 7.69 14.27
CA TRP A 267 -6.36 6.48 14.35
C TRP A 267 -6.33 5.82 15.73
N GLU A 268 -7.05 6.36 16.72
CA GLU A 268 -7.17 5.75 18.05
C GLU A 268 -7.62 4.27 17.96
N GLY A 269 -6.89 3.39 18.66
CA GLY A 269 -7.13 1.94 18.66
C GLY A 269 -6.47 1.16 17.50
N TYR A 270 -5.88 1.84 16.52
CA TYR A 270 -5.14 1.22 15.40
C TYR A 270 -3.62 1.25 15.58
N TRP A 271 -3.11 2.20 16.36
CA TRP A 271 -1.72 2.26 16.82
C TRP A 271 -1.65 2.39 18.34
N GLU A 272 -0.45 2.30 18.91
CA GLU A 272 -0.16 2.50 20.33
C GLU A 272 1.10 3.38 20.47
N PRO A 273 0.99 4.59 21.04
CA PRO A 273 2.15 5.43 21.31
C PRO A 273 3.19 4.72 22.17
N LEU A 274 4.46 4.89 21.83
CA LEU A 274 5.55 4.40 22.68
C LEU A 274 5.73 5.33 23.87
N ALA A 275 6.24 4.79 24.98
CA ALA A 275 6.76 5.62 26.05
C ALA A 275 7.93 6.47 25.51
N GLU A 276 8.22 7.60 26.17
CA GLU A 276 9.26 8.54 25.70
C GLU A 276 10.66 7.91 25.62
N ASP A 277 10.92 6.84 26.37
CA ASP A 277 12.15 6.04 26.31
C ASP A 277 12.16 5.02 25.14
N GLY A 278 11.15 5.04 24.27
CA GLY A 278 11.00 4.13 23.13
C GLY A 278 10.55 2.71 23.50
N THR A 279 10.11 2.49 24.75
CA THR A 279 9.54 1.21 25.17
C THR A 279 8.08 1.07 24.77
N GLN A 280 7.68 -0.15 24.44
CA GLN A 280 6.30 -0.46 24.06
C GLN A 280 5.56 -1.00 25.29
N THR A 281 4.49 -0.32 25.67
CA THR A 281 3.71 -0.67 26.88
C THR A 281 2.51 -1.56 26.54
N ALA A 282 2.01 -1.50 25.30
CA ALA A 282 0.88 -2.30 24.82
C ALA A 282 0.95 -2.55 23.29
N THR A 283 0.11 -3.47 22.80
CA THR A 283 -0.07 -3.75 21.37
C THR A 283 -1.44 -3.22 20.91
N PRO A 284 -1.56 -2.61 19.72
CA PRO A 284 -2.83 -2.05 19.26
C PRO A 284 -3.93 -3.10 19.08
N THR A 285 -5.16 -2.75 19.45
CA THR A 285 -6.35 -3.63 19.37
C THR A 285 -6.65 -4.10 17.95
N ALA A 286 -6.47 -3.23 16.95
CA ALA A 286 -6.67 -3.58 15.54
C ALA A 286 -5.69 -4.67 15.07
N LEU A 287 -4.44 -4.62 15.53
CA LEU A 287 -3.40 -5.61 15.21
C LEU A 287 -3.64 -6.94 15.92
N ALA A 288 -4.21 -6.91 17.14
CA ALA A 288 -4.58 -8.12 17.88
C ALA A 288 -5.74 -8.86 17.20
N SER A 289 -6.75 -8.13 16.70
CA SER A 289 -7.93 -8.70 16.05
C SER A 289 -7.61 -9.32 14.68
N ALA A 290 -6.64 -8.77 13.94
CA ALA A 290 -6.21 -9.32 12.65
C ALA A 290 -5.55 -10.71 12.78
N ARG A 291 -4.87 -10.99 13.90
CA ARG A 291 -4.27 -12.32 14.17
C ARG A 291 -5.30 -13.38 14.56
N ALA A 292 -6.45 -12.98 15.12
CA ALA A 292 -7.50 -13.92 15.52
C ALA A 292 -8.28 -14.49 14.33
N ASP A 293 -8.40 -13.75 13.24
CA ASP A 293 -9.15 -14.17 12.03
C ASP A 293 -8.32 -14.99 11.02
N ALA A 294 -7.02 -15.17 11.25
CA ALA A 294 -6.16 -16.01 10.39
C ALA A 294 -6.21 -17.51 10.77
N GLY A 295 -7.11 -17.91 11.67
CA GLY A 295 -7.24 -19.28 12.14
C GLY A 295 -8.69 -19.68 12.38
N ASP A 296 -9.47 -19.87 11.31
CA ASP A 296 -10.72 -20.64 11.38
C ASP A 296 -10.78 -21.67 10.24
N ALA A 297 -9.93 -22.70 10.36
CA ALA A 297 -10.26 -24.02 9.89
C ALA A 297 -10.54 -24.85 11.14
N GLY A 298 -11.83 -25.09 11.37
CA GLY A 298 -12.34 -25.55 12.66
C GLY A 298 -11.70 -26.81 13.21
N GLN A 299 -11.48 -26.79 14.52
CA GLN A 299 -11.68 -27.93 15.41
C GLN A 299 -11.81 -27.45 16.86
N SER A 300 -12.77 -28.05 17.53
CA SER A 300 -13.30 -27.75 18.85
C SER A 300 -12.27 -27.45 19.93
N ALA A 301 -12.56 -26.43 20.75
CA ALA A 301 -11.88 -26.17 22.01
C ALA A 301 -12.00 -27.38 22.96
N PRO A 302 -11.00 -27.55 23.86
CA PRO A 302 -11.25 -27.02 25.20
C PRO A 302 -10.03 -26.34 25.85
N GLY A 303 -10.32 -25.39 26.74
CA GLY A 303 -9.50 -25.17 27.95
C GLY A 303 -8.38 -24.13 27.84
N ALA A 304 -8.63 -22.97 28.43
CA ALA A 304 -7.63 -21.94 28.70
C ALA A 304 -6.53 -22.41 29.68
N LEU A 305 -5.27 -22.14 29.36
CA LEU A 305 -4.11 -21.93 30.25
C LEU A 305 -3.12 -21.05 29.42
N GLY A 306 -2.70 -19.86 29.82
CA GLY A 306 -2.07 -19.51 31.09
C GLY A 306 -0.55 -19.46 30.90
N THR A 307 -0.01 -18.25 30.81
CA THR A 307 1.41 -17.83 30.72
C THR A 307 2.42 -18.90 31.14
N GLY A 308 3.15 -19.48 30.17
CA GLY A 308 4.23 -20.45 30.44
C GLY A 308 4.43 -21.50 29.34
N ALA A 309 4.69 -21.09 28.09
CA ALA A 309 5.14 -22.00 27.02
C ALA A 309 6.66 -22.22 27.11
N LYS A 310 6.98 -23.01 28.13
CA LYS A 310 8.19 -23.77 28.43
C LYS A 310 9.16 -24.00 27.24
N ILE A 311 10.38 -23.49 27.45
CA ILE A 311 11.65 -24.24 27.41
C ILE A 311 11.43 -25.76 27.36
N GLY A 312 11.85 -26.45 26.30
CA GLY A 312 11.90 -27.91 26.29
C GLY A 312 11.91 -28.60 24.93
N ILE A 313 12.90 -28.37 24.06
CA ILE A 313 13.33 -29.39 23.08
C ILE A 313 14.85 -29.55 23.17
N ALA A 314 15.30 -30.12 24.27
CA ALA A 314 16.60 -30.76 24.38
C ALA A 314 16.35 -32.18 24.89
N VAL A 315 16.09 -33.11 23.96
CA VAL A 315 16.34 -34.59 24.03
C VAL A 315 15.97 -35.25 22.68
N GLY A 316 15.15 -34.65 21.82
CA GLY A 316 14.75 -35.27 20.53
C GLY A 316 15.83 -35.36 19.43
N ALA A 317 16.86 -34.51 19.49
CA ALA A 317 17.87 -34.41 18.42
C ALA A 317 18.91 -35.56 18.44
N VAL A 318 19.16 -36.18 19.61
CA VAL A 318 20.21 -37.21 19.73
C VAL A 318 19.78 -38.54 19.11
N ALA A 319 18.50 -38.89 19.19
CA ALA A 319 17.97 -40.13 18.59
C ALA A 319 17.96 -40.08 17.05
N ALA A 320 17.63 -38.92 16.47
CA ALA A 320 17.62 -38.74 15.02
C ALA A 320 19.02 -38.80 14.39
N VAL A 321 20.04 -38.22 15.06
CA VAL A 321 21.42 -38.23 14.57
C VAL A 321 22.03 -39.65 14.63
N VAL A 322 21.71 -40.43 15.66
CA VAL A 322 22.19 -41.82 15.77
C VAL A 322 21.55 -42.73 14.71
N LEU A 323 20.26 -42.54 14.41
CA LEU A 323 19.58 -43.30 13.36
C LEU A 323 20.12 -42.97 11.96
N VAL A 324 20.38 -41.69 11.66
CA VAL A 324 20.95 -41.27 10.36
C VAL A 324 22.38 -41.77 10.20
N ALA A 325 23.20 -41.72 11.26
CA ALA A 325 24.55 -42.27 11.24
C ALA A 325 24.57 -43.80 11.02
N GLY A 326 23.64 -44.53 11.65
CA GLY A 326 23.48 -45.98 11.48
C GLY A 326 23.16 -46.38 10.04
N VAL A 327 22.24 -45.65 9.39
CA VAL A 327 21.88 -45.87 7.98
C VAL A 327 23.04 -45.56 7.04
N LEU A 328 23.79 -44.48 7.27
CA LEU A 328 24.95 -44.11 6.46
C LEU A 328 26.10 -45.13 6.55
N VAL A 329 26.36 -45.69 7.74
CA VAL A 329 27.38 -46.71 7.93
C VAL A 329 26.97 -48.04 7.28
N TRP A 330 25.69 -48.43 7.38
CA TRP A 330 25.17 -49.62 6.72
C TRP A 330 25.26 -49.51 5.19
N TRP A 331 24.93 -48.34 4.62
CA TRP A 331 25.02 -48.10 3.18
C TRP A 331 26.48 -48.08 2.68
N ARG A 332 27.42 -47.55 3.47
CA ARG A 332 28.85 -47.59 3.16
C ARG A 332 29.45 -48.99 3.25
N ARG A 333 28.98 -49.85 4.16
CA ARG A 333 29.41 -51.27 4.22
C ARG A 333 28.87 -52.08 3.04
N ARG A 334 27.67 -51.76 2.55
CA ARG A 334 27.07 -52.44 1.40
C ARG A 334 27.72 -52.10 0.06
N ARG A 335 28.44 -50.98 -0.02
CA ARG A 335 29.19 -50.55 -1.22
C ARG A 335 30.65 -51.06 -1.28
N ARG A 336 31.08 -51.89 -0.33
CA ARG A 336 32.44 -52.49 -0.33
C ARG A 336 32.46 -53.99 -0.66
N ALA A 337 31.37 -54.52 -1.21
CA ALA A 337 31.33 -55.85 -1.81
C ALA A 337 30.71 -55.72 -3.21
N GLY A 338 31.56 -55.62 -4.22
CA GLY A 338 31.19 -55.42 -5.62
C GLY A 338 32.42 -54.97 -6.40
N ASP A 339 33.02 -55.93 -7.10
CA ASP A 339 34.35 -55.91 -7.67
C ASP A 339 34.57 -54.93 -8.84
N ALA A 340 35.88 -54.77 -9.08
CA ALA A 340 36.58 -54.23 -10.23
C ALA A 340 35.95 -54.50 -11.62
N VAL A 341 36.21 -53.59 -12.57
CA VAL A 341 36.92 -53.84 -13.85
C VAL A 341 36.82 -52.60 -14.75
N GLY A 342 37.95 -52.20 -15.36
CA GLY A 342 37.98 -51.62 -16.71
C GLY A 342 38.19 -50.11 -16.83
N GLY A 343 39.44 -49.66 -16.93
CA GLY A 343 39.79 -48.32 -17.39
C GLY A 343 39.90 -48.22 -18.91
N TYR A 344 39.83 -47.00 -19.44
CA TYR A 344 40.56 -46.56 -20.64
C TYR A 344 40.81 -45.04 -20.57
N ALA A 345 42.01 -44.66 -20.99
CA ALA A 345 42.62 -43.35 -20.86
C ALA A 345 42.30 -42.40 -22.04
N SER A 346 42.40 -41.08 -21.80
CA SER A 346 43.16 -40.11 -22.62
C SER A 346 43.03 -38.70 -21.98
N ARG A 347 44.12 -38.08 -21.50
CA ARG A 347 44.99 -37.13 -22.24
C ARG A 347 44.15 -35.93 -22.73
N GLY A 348 44.12 -34.77 -22.09
CA GLY A 348 45.19 -33.92 -21.58
C GLY A 348 45.38 -32.75 -22.56
N VAL A 349 45.23 -31.50 -22.11
CA VAL A 349 45.98 -30.29 -22.52
C VAL A 349 45.61 -29.16 -21.55
N ALA A 350 46.66 -28.51 -21.05
CA ALA A 350 46.65 -27.40 -20.10
C ALA A 350 46.75 -26.04 -20.82
N GLY A 351 46.45 -24.96 -20.08
CA GLY A 351 46.78 -23.56 -20.41
C GLY A 351 45.74 -22.61 -19.82
N ALA A 352 45.97 -22.04 -18.62
CA ALA A 352 46.44 -20.65 -18.42
C ALA A 352 45.44 -19.63 -18.99
N GLY A 353 44.70 -18.81 -18.23
CA GLY A 353 45.04 -18.08 -17.01
C GLY A 353 45.06 -16.59 -17.37
N ALA A 354 44.06 -15.81 -16.93
CA ALA A 354 44.14 -14.35 -16.69
C ALA A 354 42.76 -13.81 -16.27
N ASP A 355 42.70 -13.31 -15.05
CA ASP A 355 41.65 -12.44 -14.54
C ASP A 355 41.64 -11.09 -15.28
N ASN A 356 40.44 -10.52 -15.47
CA ASN A 356 40.22 -9.07 -15.41
C ASN A 356 38.72 -8.78 -15.28
N LYS A 357 38.28 -8.56 -14.03
CA LYS A 357 37.16 -7.66 -13.75
C LYS A 357 37.71 -6.24 -13.76
N CYS A 358 37.08 -5.33 -14.49
CA CYS A 358 36.52 -4.15 -13.85
C CYS A 358 35.42 -3.49 -14.70
N PRO A 359 34.44 -2.84 -14.04
CA PRO A 359 33.22 -2.31 -14.63
C PRO A 359 33.31 -0.79 -14.85
N PHE A 360 32.56 -0.30 -15.85
CA PHE A 360 32.25 1.11 -16.20
C PHE A 360 33.28 1.92 -17.04
N GLY A 361 32.89 2.26 -18.29
CA GLY A 361 33.18 3.58 -18.89
C GLY A 361 33.61 3.69 -20.37
N CYS A 362 32.63 3.70 -21.30
CA CYS A 362 32.47 4.60 -22.49
C CYS A 362 33.58 4.74 -23.60
N PRO A 363 33.35 5.45 -24.74
CA PRO A 363 32.23 5.51 -25.70
C PRO A 363 32.67 5.44 -27.21
N TYR A 364 31.69 5.32 -28.12
CA TYR A 364 31.71 5.52 -29.60
C TYR A 364 32.81 4.87 -30.49
N GLY A 365 32.39 3.99 -31.41
CA GLY A 365 33.18 3.66 -32.61
C GLY A 365 32.79 2.37 -33.33
N VAL A 366 31.85 2.49 -34.26
CA VAL A 366 31.71 1.73 -35.53
C VAL A 366 32.28 0.29 -35.62
N HIS A 367 31.39 -0.70 -35.62
CA HIS A 367 31.45 -1.82 -36.57
C HIS A 367 30.04 -2.39 -36.79
N ALA A 368 29.36 -1.86 -37.80
CA ALA A 368 28.19 -2.48 -38.37
C ALA A 368 28.63 -3.49 -39.43
N ALA A 369 28.51 -4.78 -39.12
CA ALA A 369 28.17 -5.84 -40.07
C ALA A 369 28.15 -7.18 -39.32
N GLN A 370 27.09 -7.96 -39.55
CA GLN A 370 26.90 -9.36 -39.12
C GLN A 370 26.24 -9.57 -37.74
N CYS A 371 24.92 -9.32 -37.70
CA CYS A 371 24.00 -10.11 -36.89
C CYS A 371 22.79 -10.50 -37.76
N PRO A 372 22.36 -11.78 -37.76
CA PRO A 372 21.19 -12.19 -38.53
C PRO A 372 19.93 -11.56 -37.93
N LEU A 373 19.07 -11.05 -38.81
CA LEU A 373 17.80 -10.42 -38.48
C LEU A 373 16.94 -11.33 -37.59
N ARG A 374 16.86 -10.99 -36.30
CA ARG A 374 15.80 -11.48 -35.42
C ARG A 374 14.57 -10.61 -35.67
N GLN A 375 13.49 -11.21 -36.15
CA GLN A 375 12.19 -10.52 -36.25
C GLN A 375 11.85 -9.92 -34.89
N VAL A 376 11.65 -8.60 -34.87
CA VAL A 376 11.07 -7.86 -33.75
C VAL A 376 9.62 -8.32 -33.64
N GLN A 377 9.31 -9.14 -32.64
CA GLN A 377 7.92 -9.26 -32.20
C GLN A 377 7.53 -7.91 -31.58
N PRO A 378 6.35 -7.35 -31.91
CA PRO A 378 5.84 -6.22 -31.15
C PRO A 378 5.71 -6.63 -29.67
N PRO A 379 5.85 -5.69 -28.72
CA PRO A 379 5.68 -6.00 -27.31
C PRO A 379 4.33 -6.69 -27.09
N VAL A 380 4.35 -7.80 -26.35
CA VAL A 380 3.15 -8.45 -25.87
C VAL A 380 2.42 -7.45 -24.97
N GLU A 381 1.35 -6.85 -25.50
CA GLU A 381 0.41 -6.08 -24.72
C GLU A 381 -0.23 -6.99 -23.68
N LEU A 382 0.27 -6.95 -22.44
CA LEU A 382 -0.36 -7.62 -21.32
C LEU A 382 -1.47 -6.72 -20.73
N TRP A 383 -2.40 -6.30 -21.58
CA TRP A 383 -3.73 -5.85 -21.18
C TRP A 383 -4.71 -7.01 -21.39
N THR A 384 -4.52 -8.09 -20.63
CA THR A 384 -5.63 -8.99 -20.37
C THR A 384 -6.21 -8.59 -19.03
N GLN A 385 -7.37 -7.94 -19.09
CA GLN A 385 -8.26 -7.82 -17.94
C GLN A 385 -8.38 -9.21 -17.30
N PRO A 386 -8.22 -9.37 -15.98
CA PRO A 386 -8.61 -10.62 -15.36
C PRO A 386 -10.08 -10.86 -15.69
N PRO A 387 -10.49 -12.11 -16.02
CA PRO A 387 -11.90 -12.41 -16.16
C PRO A 387 -12.58 -11.94 -14.88
N MET A 388 -13.58 -11.08 -15.02
CA MET A 388 -14.38 -10.63 -13.90
C MET A 388 -14.83 -11.88 -13.15
N LEU A 389 -14.32 -12.07 -11.93
CA LEU A 389 -14.98 -12.95 -10.97
C LEU A 389 -16.43 -12.50 -10.98
N GLN A 390 -17.35 -13.40 -11.30
CA GLN A 390 -18.78 -13.15 -11.23
C GLN A 390 -19.09 -12.71 -9.80
N GLY A 391 -19.05 -11.39 -9.58
CA GLY A 391 -19.58 -10.77 -8.39
C GLY A 391 -21.04 -11.20 -8.36
N ARG A 392 -21.40 -11.94 -7.31
CA ARG A 392 -22.79 -12.23 -7.01
C ARG A 392 -23.48 -10.88 -6.92
N GLU A 393 -24.32 -10.60 -7.90
CA GLU A 393 -25.19 -9.44 -7.94
C GLU A 393 -26.08 -9.53 -6.69
N VAL A 394 -25.73 -8.79 -5.64
CA VAL A 394 -26.64 -8.54 -4.54
C VAL A 394 -27.39 -7.27 -4.94
N THR A 395 -28.47 -7.48 -5.70
CA THR A 395 -29.46 -6.44 -5.95
C THR A 395 -30.06 -6.10 -4.60
N TYR A 396 -29.66 -4.98 -4.01
CA TYR A 396 -30.44 -4.34 -2.96
C TYR A 396 -31.62 -3.68 -3.66
N GLU A 397 -32.77 -4.38 -3.69
CA GLU A 397 -34.05 -3.72 -3.93
C GLU A 397 -34.26 -2.69 -2.81
N LEU A 398 -34.27 -1.41 -3.18
CA LEU A 398 -34.86 -0.36 -2.35
C LEU A 398 -36.30 -0.79 -2.06
N PRO A 399 -36.79 -0.69 -0.79
CA PRO A 399 -38.17 -1.01 -0.48
C PRO A 399 -39.10 0.05 -1.09
N GLY A 400 -39.45 -0.14 -2.36
CA GLY A 400 -40.41 0.64 -3.12
C GLY A 400 -41.60 -0.24 -3.48
N SER A 401 -42.71 -0.02 -2.77
CA SER A 401 -44.09 -0.43 -3.06
C SER A 401 -44.29 -1.37 -4.25
N GLY A 402 -44.48 -2.67 -3.97
CA GLY A 402 -45.09 -3.60 -4.90
C GLY A 402 -46.52 -3.16 -5.29
N PRO A 403 -47.09 -3.75 -6.34
CA PRO A 403 -48.45 -3.42 -6.79
C PRO A 403 -49.45 -3.60 -5.64
N MET A 404 -50.21 -2.54 -5.34
CA MET A 404 -51.21 -2.54 -4.27
C MET A 404 -52.16 -3.73 -4.40
N SER A 405 -52.37 -4.44 -3.30
CA SER A 405 -53.39 -5.48 -3.23
C SER A 405 -54.78 -4.88 -3.48
N PRO A 406 -55.77 -5.68 -3.93
CA PRO A 406 -57.14 -5.20 -4.13
C PRO A 406 -57.75 -4.51 -2.91
N ARG A 407 -57.29 -4.84 -1.70
CA ARG A 407 -57.73 -4.21 -0.44
C ARG A 407 -57.09 -2.83 -0.23
N GLU A 408 -55.83 -2.65 -0.60
CA GLU A 408 -55.12 -1.37 -0.52
C GLU A 408 -55.63 -0.38 -1.57
N LEU A 409 -56.00 -0.89 -2.75
CA LEU A 409 -56.64 -0.10 -3.81
C LEU A 409 -58.02 0.43 -3.39
N ASP A 410 -58.79 -0.36 -2.63
CA ASP A 410 -60.10 0.04 -2.11
C ASP A 410 -59.99 1.07 -0.97
N ALA A 411 -58.99 0.90 -0.09
CA ALA A 411 -58.67 1.87 0.94
C ALA A 411 -58.16 3.21 0.36
N TRP A 412 -57.33 3.15 -0.69
CA TRP A 412 -56.87 4.34 -1.40
C TRP A 412 -58.02 5.09 -2.07
N ARG A 413 -58.92 4.39 -2.78
CA ARG A 413 -60.11 4.97 -3.41
C ARG A 413 -61.03 5.69 -2.41
N LYS A 414 -61.25 5.09 -1.24
CA LYS A 414 -62.03 5.72 -0.16
C LYS A 414 -61.34 6.98 0.38
N SER A 415 -60.02 6.96 0.53
CA SER A 415 -59.24 8.14 0.98
C SER A 415 -59.22 9.31 -0.02
N VAL A 416 -59.41 9.02 -1.31
CA VAL A 416 -59.46 10.03 -2.39
C VAL A 416 -60.87 10.63 -2.50
N GLN A 417 -61.93 9.84 -2.24
CA GLN A 417 -63.30 10.36 -2.17
C GLN A 417 -63.55 11.25 -0.95
N GLN A 418 -62.92 10.95 0.20
CA GLN A 418 -63.02 11.78 1.39
C GLN A 418 -62.39 13.18 1.23
N ARG A 419 -61.43 13.33 0.31
CA ARG A 419 -60.71 14.60 0.05
C ARG A 419 -61.30 15.47 -1.06
N ARG A 420 -62.46 15.09 -1.62
CA ARG A 420 -63.21 15.90 -2.60
C ARG A 420 -64.46 16.57 -2.02
N VAL A 421 -64.71 16.39 -0.73
CA VAL A 421 -65.80 17.04 -0.02
C VAL A 421 -65.20 17.66 1.23
N ASP A 422 -64.34 18.65 1.03
CA ASP A 422 -63.97 19.71 1.98
C ASP A 422 -63.37 20.88 1.20
#